data_AF-A0AAN0MDD7-F1
#
_entry.id   AF-A0AAN0MDD7-F1
#
_cell.length_a   1.000
_cell.length_b   1.000
_cell.length_c   1.000
_cell.angle_alpha   90.00
_cell.angle_beta   90.00
_cell.angle_gamma   90.00
#
_symmetry.space_group_name_H-M   'P 1'
#
loop_
_entity.id
_entity.type
_entity.pdbx_description
1 polymer ?
#
loop_
_entity_poly.entity_id
_entity_poly.type
_entity_poly.pdbx_seq_one_letter_code
_entity_poly.pdbx_strand_id
1 'polypeptide(L)'
;MAFQWDGLGSMLARFRAVMIDGELNICGAYTNSGGRKYSDLNREVMRQATIKMNGTRLLNDLRYFNVISNSQKDVYLEGSNAACRTTGIAATPEEIATVEIDVRSGTYRRR
;
A
#
# COMPACT_ATOMS: atom_id res chain seq x y z
N MET A 1 -0.13 1.40 -7.87
CA MET A 1 -1.23 2.36 -7.81
C MET A 1 -0.65 3.76 -7.60
N ALA A 2 -1.12 4.76 -8.33
CA ALA A 2 -0.67 6.15 -8.20
C ALA A 2 -1.85 7.08 -7.89
N PHE A 3 -1.64 8.01 -6.95
CA PHE A 3 -2.59 9.05 -6.59
C PHE A 3 -1.95 10.41 -6.82
N GLN A 4 -2.77 11.35 -7.27
CA GLN A 4 -2.42 12.76 -7.37
C GLN A 4 -3.40 13.56 -6.52
N TRP A 5 -2.85 14.47 -5.72
CA TRP A 5 -3.64 15.40 -4.93
C TRP A 5 -3.91 16.66 -5.73
N ASP A 6 -5.02 17.36 -5.46
CA ASP A 6 -5.23 18.72 -5.96
C ASP A 6 -4.13 19.63 -5.37
N GLY A 7 -3.04 19.80 -6.14
CA GLY A 7 -1.80 20.48 -5.76
C GLY A 7 -0.54 19.72 -6.18
N LEU A 8 0.62 20.06 -5.59
CA LEU A 8 1.93 19.46 -5.95
C LEU A 8 2.19 18.09 -5.29
N GLY A 9 1.19 17.54 -4.60
CA GLY A 9 1.32 16.30 -3.87
C GLY A 9 0.96 15.09 -4.72
N SER A 10 1.65 13.97 -4.50
CA SER A 10 1.27 12.68 -5.07
C SER A 10 1.69 11.54 -4.15
N MET A 11 1.15 10.36 -4.42
CA MET A 11 1.52 9.12 -3.77
C MET A 11 1.66 8.01 -4.80
N LEU A 12 2.73 7.23 -4.71
CA LEU A 12 2.89 6.01 -5.48
C LEU A 12 3.02 4.85 -4.49
N ALA A 13 2.13 3.87 -4.59
CA ALA A 13 2.15 2.65 -3.79
C ALA A 13 2.37 1.42 -4.67
N ARG A 14 3.23 0.53 -4.21
CA ARG A 14 3.47 -0.80 -4.80
C ARG A 14 3.31 -1.83 -3.68
N PHE A 15 2.73 -2.96 -4.03
CA PHE A 15 2.64 -4.10 -3.13
C PHE A 15 2.77 -5.39 -3.92
N ARG A 16 3.09 -6.47 -3.21
CA ARG A 16 3.09 -7.84 -3.72
C ARG A 16 2.59 -8.76 -2.62
N ALA A 17 1.79 -9.74 -3.03
CA ALA A 17 1.42 -10.88 -2.21
C ALA A 17 2.42 -12.02 -2.46
N VAL A 18 2.99 -12.59 -1.39
CA VAL A 18 3.98 -13.67 -1.46
C VAL A 18 3.68 -14.71 -0.39
N MET A 19 4.00 -15.98 -0.66
CA MET A 19 3.94 -17.03 0.35
C MET A 19 5.28 -17.10 1.09
N ILE A 20 5.24 -17.02 2.41
CA ILE A 20 6.40 -17.17 3.29
C ILE A 20 5.98 -18.14 4.39
N ASP A 21 6.73 -19.23 4.59
CA ASP A 21 6.47 -20.24 5.62
C ASP A 21 5.04 -20.82 5.60
N GLY A 22 4.44 -20.93 4.41
CA GLY A 22 3.07 -21.45 4.23
C GLY A 22 1.96 -20.42 4.49
N GLU A 23 2.30 -19.18 4.79
CA GLU A 23 1.35 -18.09 5.01
C GLU A 23 1.46 -16.99 3.93
N LEU A 24 0.31 -16.45 3.56
CA LEU A 24 0.22 -15.29 2.69
C LEU A 24 0.72 -14.05 3.41
N ASN A 25 1.72 -13.42 2.82
CA ASN A 25 2.31 -12.18 3.30
C ASN A 25 2.08 -11.07 2.28
N ILE A 26 1.65 -9.92 2.78
CA ILE A 26 1.51 -8.70 1.96
C ILE A 26 2.70 -7.81 2.24
N CYS A 27 3.51 -7.62 1.22
CA CYS A 27 4.69 -6.76 1.25
C CYS A 27 4.43 -5.50 0.44
N GLY A 28 4.68 -4.33 1.02
CA GLY A 28 4.44 -3.09 0.31
C GLY A 28 5.30 -1.93 0.76
N ALA A 29 5.36 -0.95 -0.15
CA ALA A 29 6.04 0.30 0.03
C ALA A 29 5.26 1.41 -0.67
N TYR A 30 5.37 2.63 -0.15
CA TYR A 30 4.85 3.79 -0.83
C TYR A 30 5.80 4.97 -0.70
N THR A 31 5.75 5.85 -1.69
CA THR A 31 6.43 7.14 -1.66
C THR A 31 5.44 8.27 -1.81
N ASN A 32 5.84 9.44 -1.35
CA ASN A 32 5.06 10.67 -1.36
C ASN A 32 5.88 11.82 -1.93
N SER A 33 5.23 12.68 -2.72
CA SER A 33 5.75 14.00 -3.06
C SER A 33 4.92 15.09 -2.38
N GLY A 34 5.55 16.26 -2.21
CA GLY A 34 4.94 17.43 -1.58
C GLY A 34 5.33 17.62 -0.12
N GLY A 35 4.91 18.75 0.46
CA GLY A 35 5.19 19.08 1.86
C GLY A 35 4.39 18.25 2.86
N ARG A 36 4.65 18.49 4.16
CA ARG A 36 4.10 17.74 5.31
C ARG A 36 2.59 17.44 5.23
N LYS A 37 1.80 18.38 4.73
CA LYS A 37 0.34 18.22 4.56
C LYS A 37 -0.01 16.99 3.71
N TYR A 38 0.71 16.74 2.63
CA TYR A 38 0.46 15.61 1.73
C TYR A 38 0.99 14.29 2.31
N SER A 39 2.09 14.34 3.06
CA SER A 39 2.58 13.18 3.82
C SER A 39 1.53 12.67 4.82
N ASP A 40 0.87 13.60 5.53
CA ASP A 40 -0.18 13.25 6.48
C ASP A 40 -1.44 12.71 5.79
N LEU A 41 -1.81 13.27 4.63
CA LEU A 41 -2.90 12.74 3.80
C LEU A 41 -2.58 11.33 3.28
N ASN A 42 -1.36 11.07 2.82
CA ASN A 42 -0.95 9.75 2.36
C ASN A 42 -0.98 8.71 3.49
N ARG A 43 -0.57 9.11 4.69
CA ARG A 43 -0.70 8.25 5.87
C ARG A 43 -2.16 7.94 6.17
N GLU A 44 -3.06 8.89 5.95
CA GLU A 44 -4.50 8.70 6.11
C GLU A 44 -5.11 7.81 5.02
N VAL A 45 -4.62 7.89 3.78
CA VAL A 45 -4.93 6.95 2.70
C VAL A 45 -4.58 5.54 3.15
N MET A 46 -3.34 5.31 3.56
CA MET A 46 -2.88 3.98 3.98
C MET A 46 -3.59 3.47 5.23
N ARG A 47 -3.98 4.36 6.15
CA ARG A 47 -4.79 4.00 7.32
C ARG A 47 -6.15 3.44 6.95
N GLN A 48 -6.78 4.00 5.93
CA GLN A 48 -8.11 3.59 5.47
C GLN A 48 -8.06 2.50 4.37
N ALA A 49 -6.89 2.28 3.77
CA ALA A 49 -6.68 1.25 2.77
C ALA A 49 -6.84 -0.16 3.38
N THR A 50 -7.28 -1.09 2.53
CA THR A 50 -7.47 -2.49 2.88
C THR A 50 -6.89 -3.40 1.80
N ILE A 51 -6.52 -4.62 2.18
CA ILE A 51 -6.20 -5.69 1.23
C ILE A 51 -7.38 -6.63 1.17
N LYS A 52 -7.79 -6.99 -0.04
CA LYS A 52 -8.83 -7.99 -0.30
C LYS A 52 -8.25 -9.14 -1.10
N MET A 53 -8.85 -10.32 -0.93
CA MET A 53 -8.62 -11.51 -1.72
C MET A 53 -9.98 -12.14 -1.97
N ASN A 54 -10.31 -12.44 -3.23
CA ASN A 54 -11.64 -12.90 -3.62
C ASN A 54 -12.77 -11.99 -3.08
N GLY A 55 -12.56 -10.67 -3.07
CA GLY A 55 -13.50 -9.69 -2.52
C GLY A 55 -13.60 -9.65 -0.97
N THR A 56 -12.97 -10.59 -0.27
CA THR A 56 -12.97 -10.65 1.20
C THR A 56 -11.78 -9.87 1.76
N ARG A 57 -12.04 -9.03 2.76
CA ARG A 57 -11.00 -8.22 3.40
C ARG A 57 -10.06 -9.10 4.25
N LEU A 58 -8.77 -9.09 3.90
CA LEU A 58 -7.70 -9.78 4.63
C LEU A 58 -7.02 -8.88 5.66
N LEU A 59 -6.62 -7.68 5.24
CA LEU A 59 -5.95 -6.70 6.09
C LEU A 59 -6.64 -5.36 5.99
N ASN A 60 -6.58 -4.63 7.09
CA ASN A 60 -6.90 -3.22 7.17
C ASN A 60 -5.68 -2.45 7.69
N ASP A 61 -5.66 -1.14 7.45
CA ASP A 61 -4.60 -0.25 7.93
C ASP A 61 -3.21 -0.67 7.44
N LEU A 62 -2.89 -0.18 6.25
CA LEU A 62 -1.64 -0.48 5.53
C LEU A 62 -0.52 0.50 5.87
N ARG A 63 -0.63 1.25 6.99
CA ARG A 63 0.44 2.17 7.45
C ARG A 63 1.75 1.45 7.79
N TYR A 64 1.75 0.13 7.89
CA TYR A 64 2.97 -0.67 8.05
C TYR A 64 3.82 -0.69 6.78
N PHE A 65 3.27 -0.35 5.62
CA PHE A 65 4.05 -0.25 4.38
C PHE A 65 5.20 0.73 4.57
N ASN A 66 6.36 0.36 4.05
CA ASN A 66 7.54 1.19 4.21
C ASN A 66 7.37 2.51 3.47
N VAL A 67 7.72 3.62 4.12
CA VAL A 67 7.71 4.95 3.50
C VAL A 67 9.06 5.18 2.86
N ILE A 68 9.08 5.27 1.53
CA ILE A 68 10.30 5.46 0.75
C ILE A 68 10.47 6.92 0.38
N SER A 69 11.71 7.40 0.49
CA SER A 69 12.11 8.75 0.07
C SER A 69 11.62 9.06 -1.34
N ASN A 70 11.13 10.30 -1.54
CA ASN A 70 10.67 10.78 -2.85
C ASN A 70 11.78 10.76 -3.92
N SER A 71 13.05 10.72 -3.52
CA SER A 71 14.19 10.55 -4.44
C SER A 71 14.18 9.22 -5.19
N GLN A 72 13.41 8.22 -4.74
CA GLN A 72 13.24 6.93 -5.41
C GLN A 72 11.93 6.83 -6.21
N LYS A 73 11.18 7.94 -6.35
CA LYS A 73 9.94 7.95 -7.13
C LYS A 73 10.20 7.72 -8.62
N ASP A 74 11.31 8.23 -9.15
CA ASP A 74 11.67 8.12 -10.57
C ASP A 74 12.04 6.69 -10.97
N VAL A 75 12.46 5.85 -10.01
CA VAL A 75 12.71 4.42 -10.21
C VAL A 75 11.53 3.54 -9.81
N TYR A 76 10.33 4.12 -9.65
CA TYR A 76 9.08 3.40 -9.38
C TYR A 76 9.09 2.44 -8.17
N LEU A 77 9.95 2.71 -7.17
CA LEU A 77 10.19 1.86 -6.00
C LEU A 77 10.87 0.51 -6.32
N GLU A 78 11.47 0.37 -7.49
CA GLU A 78 12.25 -0.83 -7.83
C GLU A 78 13.55 -0.87 -6.99
N GLY A 79 13.81 -2.04 -6.38
CA GLY A 79 14.95 -2.23 -5.47
C GLY A 79 14.78 -1.64 -4.07
N SER A 80 13.64 -0.99 -3.77
CA SER A 80 13.35 -0.46 -2.43
C SER A 80 12.90 -1.57 -1.47
N ASN A 81 13.29 -1.48 -0.19
CA ASN A 81 12.84 -2.40 0.84
C ASN A 81 11.34 -2.26 1.10
N ALA A 82 10.59 -3.34 0.91
CA ALA A 82 9.19 -3.44 1.30
C ALA A 82 9.06 -3.90 2.76
N ALA A 83 8.01 -3.44 3.44
CA ALA A 83 7.62 -3.99 4.73
C ALA A 83 6.53 -5.03 4.52
N CYS A 84 6.68 -6.20 5.14
CA CYS A 84 5.78 -7.33 5.00
C CYS A 84 4.95 -7.55 6.25
N ARG A 85 3.71 -8.00 6.07
CA ARG A 85 2.84 -8.45 7.15
C ARG A 85 2.13 -9.73 6.74
N THR A 86 2.14 -10.72 7.62
CA THR A 86 1.35 -11.95 7.45
C THR A 86 -0.15 -11.64 7.56
N THR A 87 -0.95 -12.33 6.75
CA THR A 87 -2.41 -12.35 6.88
C THR A 87 -2.88 -13.50 7.79
N GLY A 88 -1.98 -14.42 8.18
CA GLY A 88 -2.29 -15.63 8.94
C GLY A 88 -3.10 -16.67 8.16
N ILE A 89 -3.16 -16.54 6.83
CA ILE A 89 -3.98 -17.37 5.96
C ILE A 89 -3.08 -18.03 4.91
N ALA A 90 -3.26 -19.32 4.68
CA ALA A 90 -2.69 -19.99 3.50
C ALA A 90 -3.55 -19.69 2.27
N ALA A 91 -2.93 -19.45 1.12
CA ALA A 91 -3.64 -19.15 -0.13
C ALA A 91 -3.05 -19.94 -1.31
N THR A 92 -3.91 -20.37 -2.24
CA THR A 92 -3.45 -20.99 -3.50
C THR A 92 -2.92 -19.93 -4.48
N PRO A 93 -2.13 -20.31 -5.49
CA PRO A 93 -1.68 -19.37 -6.53
C PRO A 93 -2.82 -18.62 -7.21
N GLU A 94 -3.97 -19.27 -7.41
CA GLU A 94 -5.16 -18.67 -8.01
C GLU A 94 -5.77 -17.60 -7.09
N GLU A 95 -5.82 -17.87 -5.78
CA GLU A 95 -6.30 -16.89 -4.79
C GLU A 95 -5.35 -15.70 -4.66
N ILE A 96 -4.04 -15.94 -4.70
CA ILE A 96 -3.02 -14.88 -4.67
C ILE A 96 -3.19 -13.93 -5.86
N ALA A 97 -3.58 -14.45 -7.03
CA ALA A 97 -3.80 -13.63 -8.22
C ALA A 97 -5.00 -12.67 -8.09
N THR A 98 -5.92 -12.90 -7.16
CA THR A 98 -7.07 -12.02 -6.89
C THR A 98 -6.79 -11.00 -5.78
N VAL A 99 -5.58 -11.00 -5.22
CA VAL A 99 -5.22 -10.05 -4.17
C VAL A 99 -5.14 -8.64 -4.72
N GLU A 100 -5.92 -7.75 -4.14
CA GLU A 100 -5.99 -6.34 -4.52
C GLU A 100 -5.92 -5.43 -3.31
N ILE A 101 -5.42 -4.21 -3.54
CA ILE A 101 -5.49 -3.12 -2.59
C ILE A 101 -6.74 -2.31 -2.89
N ASP A 102 -7.64 -2.23 -1.91
CA ASP A 102 -8.81 -1.36 -1.97
C ASP A 102 -8.54 -0.07 -1.19
N VAL A 103 -8.76 1.03 -1.88
CA VAL A 103 -8.54 2.38 -1.41
C VAL A 103 -9.84 3.15 -1.54
N ARG A 104 -10.20 3.83 -0.46
CA ARG A 104 -11.40 4.66 -0.47
C ARG A 104 -11.27 5.78 -1.52
N SER A 105 -12.23 5.90 -2.41
CA SER A 105 -12.34 7.07 -3.27
C SER A 105 -12.92 8.28 -2.53
N GLY A 106 -12.56 9.48 -2.98
CA GLY A 106 -13.11 10.75 -2.49
C GLY A 106 -12.25 11.45 -1.43
N THR A 107 -12.88 12.28 -0.61
CA THR A 107 -12.16 13.21 0.28
C THR A 107 -11.58 12.51 1.51
N TYR A 108 -10.26 12.64 1.67
CA TYR A 108 -9.55 12.30 2.90
C TYR A 108 -9.50 13.51 3.84
N ARG A 109 -9.83 13.30 5.12
CA ARG A 109 -9.69 14.32 6.17
C ARG A 109 -8.54 13.96 7.08
N ARG A 110 -7.58 14.85 7.20
CA ARG A 110 -6.52 14.77 8.20
C ARG A 110 -7.17 14.89 9.58
N ARG A 111 -6.93 13.90 10.44
CA ARG A 111 -7.24 13.98 11.88
C ARG A 111 -6.07 14.56 12.64
#